data_AF-A0A932SST7-F1
#
_entry.id   AF-A0A932SST7-F1
#
_cell.length_a   1.000
_cell.length_b   1.000
_cell.length_c   1.000
_cell.angle_alpha   90.00
_cell.angle_beta   90.00
_cell.angle_gamma   90.00
#
_symmetry.space_group_name_H-M   'P 1'
#
loop_
_entity.id
_entity.type
_entity.pdbx_description
1 polymer ?
#
loop_
_entity_poly.entity_id
_entity_poly.type
_entity_poly.pdbx_seq_one_letter_code
_entity_poly.pdbx_strand_id
1 'polypeptide(L)'
;MNSLSVSVSPGPSLEAWQQLFLVHVLPVVNELSRFRFRKLPRFEQEEATAEATAGALVSFLRLIKRGRRPHEFASRLARFAILRVLAGRLASTPDRSRDVLSRLARQRRAISVQSLDADATHAEVGWQAMLIEDRRSTPADVAASRIDFGDWLSGMTPRRRKIARMLADGYRTEEVAERFNLSHGRISQMRREFEASWHNFQSDDDAGAMSRQQAAA
;
A
#
# COMPACT_ATOMS: atom_id res chain seq x y z
N MET A 1 38.35 11.85 12.43
CA MET A 1 37.39 10.73 12.49
C MET A 1 36.99 10.56 13.96
N ASN A 2 35.91 11.23 14.40
CA ASN A 2 35.44 11.15 15.78
C ASN A 2 34.45 9.99 15.91
N SER A 3 34.89 8.90 16.53
CA SER A 3 34.03 7.81 16.95
C SER A 3 33.27 8.25 18.20
N LEU A 4 31.97 8.51 18.07
CA LEU A 4 31.08 8.72 19.20
C LEU A 4 30.82 7.38 19.90
N SER A 5 31.60 7.08 20.94
CA SER A 5 31.27 6.02 21.89
C SER A 5 30.09 6.48 22.74
N VAL A 6 28.88 6.07 22.36
CA VAL A 6 27.68 6.21 23.19
C VAL A 6 27.84 5.30 24.40
N SER A 7 28.23 5.89 25.54
CA SER A 7 28.20 5.24 26.84
C SER A 7 26.74 5.11 27.29
N VAL A 8 26.18 3.91 27.15
CA VAL A 8 24.87 3.58 27.73
C VAL A 8 25.07 3.40 29.23
N SER A 9 24.66 4.40 30.03
CA SER A 9 24.57 4.25 31.48
C SER A 9 23.61 3.10 31.84
N PRO A 10 23.91 2.26 32.84
CA PRO A 10 22.97 1.25 33.31
C PRO A 10 21.76 1.98 33.90
N GLY A 11 20.64 1.94 33.19
CA GLY A 11 19.36 2.48 33.65
C GLY A 11 18.89 1.80 34.94
N PRO A 12 17.85 2.34 35.61
CA PRO A 12 17.31 1.78 36.84
C PRO A 12 16.99 0.29 36.64
N SER A 13 17.29 -0.52 37.66
CA SER A 13 16.98 -1.95 37.63
C SER A 13 15.52 -2.16 37.21
N LEU A 14 15.33 -2.99 36.20
CA LEU A 14 14.02 -3.24 35.60
C LEU A 14 13.04 -3.70 36.71
N GLU A 15 11.85 -3.09 36.78
CA GLU A 15 10.85 -3.47 37.80
C GLU A 15 10.51 -4.97 37.66
N ALA A 16 10.23 -5.65 38.77
CA ALA A 16 10.06 -7.12 38.77
C ALA A 16 9.00 -7.61 37.76
N TRP A 17 7.91 -6.87 37.55
CA TRP A 17 6.90 -7.23 36.56
C TRP A 17 7.39 -7.05 35.11
N GLN A 18 8.26 -6.06 34.85
CA GLN A 18 8.83 -5.82 33.53
C GLN A 18 9.71 -7.01 33.14
N GLN A 19 10.51 -7.51 34.09
CA GLN A 19 11.35 -8.69 33.87
C GLN A 19 10.50 -9.92 33.54
N LEU A 20 9.42 -10.14 34.30
CA LEU A 20 8.50 -11.25 34.05
C LEU A 20 7.86 -11.16 32.65
N PHE A 21 7.50 -9.97 32.18
CA PHE A 21 6.95 -9.78 30.84
C PHE A 21 8.00 -10.09 29.76
N LEU A 22 9.20 -9.53 29.89
CA LEU A 22 10.28 -9.71 28.92
C LEU A 22 10.77 -11.16 28.83
N VAL A 23 10.84 -11.87 29.96
CA VAL A 23 11.33 -13.26 30.01
C VAL A 23 10.26 -14.25 29.57
N HIS A 24 9.00 -14.09 30.01
CA HIS A 24 8.00 -15.13 29.82
C HIS A 24 6.99 -14.84 28.70
N VAL A 25 6.63 -13.58 28.45
CA VAL A 25 5.50 -13.25 27.57
C VAL A 25 5.98 -12.75 26.21
N LEU A 26 6.93 -11.82 26.18
CA LEU A 26 7.43 -11.22 24.94
C LEU A 26 7.99 -12.25 23.94
N PRO A 27 8.79 -13.26 24.34
CA PRO A 27 9.31 -14.25 23.40
C PRO A 27 8.19 -15.06 22.73
N VAL A 28 7.15 -15.40 23.50
CA VAL A 28 5.99 -16.14 23.00
C VAL A 28 5.14 -15.30 22.04
N VAL A 29 4.99 -14.00 22.31
CA VAL A 29 4.35 -13.07 21.37
C VAL A 29 5.14 -13.02 20.06
N ASN A 30 6.46 -12.88 20.13
CA ASN A 30 7.32 -12.80 18.94
C ASN A 30 7.26 -14.08 18.10
N GLU A 31 7.37 -15.25 18.73
CA GLU A 31 7.29 -16.54 18.05
C GLU A 31 5.95 -16.72 17.33
N LEU A 32 4.84 -16.51 18.03
CA LEU A 32 3.52 -16.66 17.44
C LEU A 32 3.25 -15.60 16.36
N SER A 33 3.76 -14.37 16.53
CA SER A 33 3.62 -13.29 15.55
C SER A 33 4.29 -13.67 14.22
N ARG A 34 5.53 -14.18 14.26
CA ARG A 34 6.23 -14.69 13.06
C ARG A 34 5.40 -15.71 12.29
N PHE A 35 4.77 -16.66 12.99
CA PHE A 35 3.97 -17.69 12.33
C PHE A 35 2.61 -17.16 11.84
N ARG A 36 1.91 -16.37 12.65
CA ARG A 36 0.53 -15.94 12.38
C ARG A 36 0.45 -14.76 11.40
N PHE A 37 1.46 -13.90 11.37
CA PHE A 37 1.53 -12.75 10.47
C PHE A 37 2.32 -13.02 9.19
N ARG A 38 2.83 -14.23 8.97
CA ARG A 38 3.66 -14.59 7.80
C ARG A 38 3.09 -14.24 6.43
N LYS A 39 1.76 -14.11 6.32
CA LYS A 39 1.05 -13.77 5.07
C LYS A 39 0.88 -12.26 4.85
N LEU A 40 1.18 -11.44 5.86
CA LEU A 40 1.13 -9.99 5.74
C LEU A 40 2.38 -9.47 5.04
N PRO A 41 2.31 -8.33 4.33
CA PRO A 41 3.51 -7.62 3.88
C PRO A 41 4.43 -7.27 5.05
N ARG A 42 5.74 -7.18 4.82
CA ARG A 42 6.73 -6.93 5.89
C ARG A 42 6.41 -5.70 6.74
N PHE A 43 6.04 -4.58 6.12
CA PHE A 43 5.67 -3.35 6.84
C PHE A 43 4.42 -3.55 7.71
N GLU A 44 3.45 -4.38 7.28
CA GLU A 44 2.27 -4.72 8.10
C GLU A 44 2.61 -5.75 9.19
N GLN A 45 3.63 -6.60 9.01
CA GLN A 45 4.06 -7.58 10.02
C GLN A 45 4.69 -6.89 11.24
N GLU A 46 5.54 -5.89 10.99
CA GLU A 46 6.21 -5.11 12.04
C GLU A 46 5.16 -4.38 12.90
N GLU A 47 4.24 -3.67 12.26
CA GLU A 47 3.13 -2.99 12.93
C GLU A 47 2.22 -3.97 13.71
N ALA A 48 1.84 -5.09 13.08
CA ALA A 48 1.00 -6.09 13.74
C ALA A 48 1.68 -6.72 14.96
N THR A 49 3.00 -6.89 14.93
CA THR A 49 3.79 -7.43 16.04
C THR A 49 3.89 -6.43 17.18
N ALA A 50 4.10 -5.15 16.87
CA ALA A 50 4.09 -4.07 17.86
C ALA A 50 2.73 -3.98 18.57
N GLU A 51 1.64 -4.03 17.81
CA GLU A 51 0.28 -4.01 18.34
C GLU A 51 -0.07 -5.25 19.19
N ALA A 52 0.36 -6.44 18.77
CA ALA A 52 0.22 -7.64 19.58
C ALA A 52 1.01 -7.54 20.89
N THR A 53 2.21 -6.96 20.86
CA THR A 53 3.04 -6.75 22.05
C THR A 53 2.38 -5.76 23.02
N ALA A 54 1.89 -4.63 22.52
CA ALA A 54 1.15 -3.65 23.31
C ALA A 54 -0.13 -4.25 23.92
N GLY A 55 -0.91 -4.98 23.13
CA GLY A 55 -2.12 -5.66 23.59
C GLY A 55 -1.86 -6.72 24.66
N ALA A 56 -0.77 -7.48 24.51
CA ALA A 56 -0.31 -8.44 25.51
C ALA A 56 0.11 -7.75 26.80
N LEU A 57 0.88 -6.66 26.72
CA LEU A 57 1.32 -5.88 27.88
C LEU A 57 0.14 -5.26 28.65
N VAL A 58 -0.82 -4.65 27.94
CA VAL A 58 -2.03 -4.09 28.58
C VAL A 58 -2.81 -5.17 29.32
N SER A 59 -2.94 -6.35 28.74
CA SER A 59 -3.64 -7.48 29.35
C SER A 59 -2.86 -8.05 30.55
N PHE A 60 -1.53 -8.13 30.43
CA PHE A 60 -0.62 -8.54 31.49
C PHE A 60 -0.73 -7.64 32.72
N LEU A 61 -0.65 -6.32 32.54
CA LEU A 61 -0.78 -5.34 33.63
C LEU A 61 -2.17 -5.38 34.28
N ARG A 62 -3.24 -5.57 33.49
CA ARG A 62 -4.60 -5.76 34.05
C ARG A 62 -4.70 -6.99 34.94
N LEU A 63 -4.01 -8.07 34.60
CA LEU A 63 -4.00 -9.30 35.41
C LEU A 63 -3.21 -9.12 36.70
N ILE A 64 -2.07 -8.41 36.67
CA ILE A 64 -1.33 -8.04 37.89
C ILE A 64 -2.20 -7.22 38.83
N LYS A 65 -2.88 -6.18 38.30
CA LYS A 65 -3.81 -5.36 39.09
C LYS A 65 -4.97 -6.17 39.71
N ARG A 66 -5.30 -7.33 39.16
CA ARG A 66 -6.30 -8.27 39.68
C ARG A 66 -5.72 -9.32 40.63
N GLY A 67 -4.45 -9.20 41.03
CA GLY A 67 -3.76 -10.15 41.89
C GLY A 67 -3.48 -11.51 41.22
N ARG A 68 -3.49 -11.58 39.89
CA ARG A 68 -3.17 -12.80 39.14
C ARG A 68 -1.69 -12.79 38.73
N ARG A 69 -1.13 -13.98 38.50
CA ARG A 69 0.23 -14.21 38.00
C ARG A 69 0.20 -14.43 36.50
N PRO A 70 0.40 -13.41 35.65
CA PRO A 70 0.10 -13.53 34.23
C PRO A 70 1.17 -14.29 33.45
N HIS A 71 2.39 -14.42 33.98
CA HIS A 71 3.48 -15.20 33.39
C HIS A 71 3.12 -16.69 33.28
N GLU A 72 2.29 -17.23 34.20
CA GLU A 72 1.74 -18.59 34.13
C GLU A 72 0.81 -18.79 32.91
N PHE A 73 0.34 -17.71 32.29
CA PHE A 73 -0.59 -17.72 31.15
C PHE A 73 0.00 -17.09 29.89
N ALA A 74 1.33 -17.05 29.75
CA ALA A 74 2.02 -16.40 28.64
C ALA A 74 1.47 -16.78 27.25
N SER A 75 1.26 -18.07 26.98
CA SER A 75 0.73 -18.54 25.69
C SER A 75 -0.70 -18.05 25.42
N ARG A 76 -1.56 -17.96 26.45
CA ARG A 76 -2.93 -17.44 26.30
C ARG A 76 -2.89 -15.94 26.03
N LEU A 77 -2.08 -15.19 26.77
CA LEU A 77 -1.91 -13.75 26.56
C LEU A 77 -1.45 -13.45 25.14
N ALA A 78 -0.41 -14.14 24.67
CA ALA A 78 0.12 -13.97 23.32
C ALA A 78 -0.92 -14.34 22.25
N ARG A 79 -1.60 -15.49 22.40
CA ARG A 79 -2.66 -15.93 21.46
C ARG A 79 -3.79 -14.91 21.37
N PHE A 80 -4.32 -14.43 22.50
CA PHE A 80 -5.42 -13.48 22.49
C PHE A 80 -5.00 -12.12 21.95
N ALA A 81 -3.78 -11.66 22.22
CA ALA A 81 -3.26 -10.42 21.65
C ALA A 81 -3.18 -10.50 20.12
N ILE A 82 -2.67 -11.60 19.57
CA ILE A 82 -2.60 -11.82 18.12
C ILE A 82 -3.99 -11.92 17.50
N LEU A 83 -4.91 -12.68 18.10
CA LEU A 83 -6.28 -12.80 17.61
C LEU A 83 -7.00 -11.44 17.60
N ARG A 84 -6.69 -10.58 18.57
CA ARG A 84 -7.25 -9.22 18.64
C ARG A 84 -6.79 -8.37 17.45
N VAL A 85 -5.50 -8.40 17.11
CA VAL A 85 -4.94 -7.74 15.92
C VAL A 85 -5.54 -8.29 14.63
N LEU A 86 -5.65 -9.62 14.51
CA LEU A 86 -6.26 -10.27 13.35
C LEU A 86 -7.74 -9.92 13.18
N ALA A 87 -8.45 -9.63 14.27
CA ALA A 87 -9.84 -9.16 14.25
C ALA A 87 -9.97 -7.64 14.00
N GLY A 88 -8.88 -6.95 13.67
CA GLY A 88 -8.86 -5.50 13.41
C GLY A 88 -9.04 -4.64 14.67
N ARG A 89 -8.77 -5.19 15.86
CA ARG A 89 -8.90 -4.49 17.14
C ARG A 89 -7.52 -4.13 17.69
N LEU A 90 -7.09 -2.90 17.46
CA LEU A 90 -5.79 -2.41 17.90
C LEU A 90 -5.75 -2.11 19.41
N ALA A 91 -4.55 -2.05 19.98
CA ALA A 91 -4.30 -1.68 21.36
C ALA A 91 -4.02 -0.17 21.52
N SER A 92 -3.44 0.48 20.50
CA SER A 92 -3.20 1.93 20.49
C SER A 92 -4.50 2.72 20.30
N THR A 93 -4.98 2.82 19.06
CA THR A 93 -6.11 3.67 18.65
C THR A 93 -7.19 2.80 18.01
N PRO A 94 -8.49 3.05 18.30
CA PRO A 94 -9.56 2.36 17.61
C PRO A 94 -9.49 2.57 16.10
N ASP A 95 -9.46 1.46 15.36
CA ASP A 95 -9.46 1.50 13.91
C ASP A 95 -10.86 1.92 13.39
N ARG A 96 -10.93 2.84 12.42
CA ARG A 96 -12.20 3.44 12.00
C ARG A 96 -12.83 2.62 10.88
N SER A 97 -14.01 2.04 11.12
CA SER A 97 -14.76 1.28 10.10
C SER A 97 -15.21 2.06 8.85
N ARG A 98 -15.07 3.40 8.86
CA ARG A 98 -15.36 4.30 7.73
C ARG A 98 -14.09 4.71 6.97
N ASP A 99 -12.91 4.46 7.53
CA ASP A 99 -11.64 4.68 6.84
C ASP A 99 -11.37 3.48 5.93
N VAL A 100 -11.33 3.71 4.62
CA VAL A 100 -11.15 2.67 3.60
C VAL A 100 -9.80 1.95 3.74
N LEU A 101 -8.78 2.64 4.26
CA LEU A 101 -7.44 2.08 4.47
C LEU A 101 -7.33 1.28 5.77
N SER A 102 -8.27 1.46 6.70
CA SER A 102 -8.30 0.71 7.96
C SER A 102 -8.36 -0.79 7.72
N ARG A 103 -7.63 -1.57 8.52
CA ARG A 103 -7.71 -3.04 8.46
C ARG A 103 -9.12 -3.50 8.80
N LEU A 104 -9.79 -2.81 9.74
CA LEU A 104 -11.16 -3.11 10.13
C LEU A 104 -12.17 -2.94 8.99
N ALA A 105 -12.10 -1.85 8.22
CA ALA A 105 -13.00 -1.66 7.06
C ALA A 105 -12.67 -2.65 5.96
N ARG A 106 -11.38 -2.88 5.66
CA ARG A 106 -10.93 -3.85 4.66
C ARG A 106 -11.48 -5.26 4.92
N GLN A 107 -11.42 -5.71 6.18
CA GLN A 107 -11.95 -7.03 6.57
C GLN A 107 -13.49 -7.10 6.53
N ARG A 108 -14.19 -6.07 7.02
CA ARG A 108 -15.66 -6.09 7.11
C ARG A 108 -16.37 -5.87 5.78
N ARG A 109 -15.75 -5.09 4.88
CA ARG A 109 -16.35 -4.65 3.61
C ARG A 109 -15.69 -5.29 2.40
N ALA A 110 -14.82 -6.28 2.59
CA ALA A 110 -14.07 -6.97 1.54
C ALA A 110 -13.32 -6.00 0.59
N ILE A 111 -12.71 -4.95 1.15
CA ILE A 111 -11.96 -3.95 0.38
C ILE A 111 -10.52 -4.42 0.21
N SER A 112 -10.06 -4.56 -1.03
CA SER A 112 -8.66 -4.78 -1.38
C SER A 112 -7.97 -3.44 -1.66
N VAL A 113 -6.85 -3.18 -1.00
CA VAL A 113 -5.96 -2.06 -1.31
C VAL A 113 -4.82 -2.61 -2.17
N GLN A 114 -4.64 -2.03 -3.35
CA GLN A 114 -3.53 -2.33 -4.24
C GLN A 114 -2.59 -1.13 -4.24
N SER A 115 -1.28 -1.39 -4.18
CA SER A 115 -0.30 -0.33 -4.40
C SER A 115 -0.30 -0.01 -5.89
N LEU A 116 -0.36 1.28 -6.24
CA LEU A 116 -0.20 1.74 -7.62
C LEU A 116 1.19 1.40 -8.17
N ASP A 117 2.16 1.14 -7.27
CA ASP A 117 3.52 0.76 -7.60
C ASP A 117 3.77 -0.76 -7.49
N ALA A 118 2.81 -1.59 -7.03
CA ALA A 118 3.07 -3.04 -6.88
C ALA A 118 3.26 -3.74 -8.24
N ASP A 119 2.62 -3.24 -9.29
CA ASP A 119 2.77 -3.75 -10.66
C ASP A 119 4.11 -3.35 -11.30
N ALA A 120 4.89 -2.48 -10.65
CA ALA A 120 6.22 -2.06 -11.07
C ALA A 120 7.28 -3.19 -11.08
N THR A 121 6.97 -4.34 -10.51
CA THR A 121 7.94 -5.46 -10.36
C THR A 121 7.92 -6.43 -11.55
N HIS A 122 6.92 -6.33 -12.43
CA HIS A 122 7.06 -6.82 -13.80
C HIS A 122 7.73 -5.71 -14.62
N ALA A 123 8.37 -6.03 -15.75
CA ALA A 123 9.04 -5.07 -16.64
C ALA A 123 8.08 -4.04 -17.31
N GLU A 124 6.99 -3.70 -16.63
CA GLU A 124 5.89 -2.82 -16.96
C GLU A 124 5.75 -1.71 -15.89
N VAL A 125 6.86 -1.13 -15.41
CA VAL A 125 6.81 0.31 -15.05
C VAL A 125 6.68 1.09 -16.35
N GLY A 126 5.55 0.91 -17.01
CA GLY A 126 5.18 1.73 -18.15
C GLY A 126 4.70 3.09 -17.69
N TRP A 127 4.13 3.80 -18.63
CA TRP A 127 3.61 5.17 -18.64
C TRP A 127 2.84 5.58 -17.37
N GLN A 128 2.28 4.64 -16.62
CA GLN A 128 1.58 4.84 -15.35
C GLN A 128 2.45 5.53 -14.28
N ALA A 129 3.76 5.27 -14.29
CA ALA A 129 4.72 5.93 -13.41
C ALA A 129 5.26 7.25 -13.98
N MET A 130 5.30 7.42 -15.31
CA MET A 130 5.86 8.60 -15.98
C MET A 130 4.84 9.71 -16.25
N LEU A 131 3.53 9.44 -16.17
CA LEU A 131 2.49 10.45 -16.33
C LEU A 131 2.48 11.53 -15.22
N ILE A 132 3.42 11.48 -14.28
CA ILE A 132 3.49 12.33 -13.08
C ILE A 132 4.74 13.20 -13.12
N GLU A 133 4.69 14.30 -13.85
CA GLU A 133 5.59 15.44 -13.60
C GLU A 133 4.85 16.78 -13.66
N ASP A 134 3.62 16.87 -13.15
CA ASP A 134 2.98 18.18 -12.88
C ASP A 134 2.76 18.42 -11.38
N ARG A 135 3.40 19.48 -10.86
CA ARG A 135 3.27 19.94 -9.47
C ARG A 135 1.94 20.63 -9.18
N ARG A 136 1.07 20.82 -10.19
CA ARG A 136 -0.23 21.51 -10.07
C ARG A 136 -1.42 20.56 -9.97
N SER A 137 -1.25 19.28 -10.33
CA SER A 137 -2.33 18.29 -10.32
C SER A 137 -2.60 17.78 -8.91
N THR A 138 -3.87 17.68 -8.50
CA THR A 138 -4.23 17.07 -7.22
C THR A 138 -4.13 15.54 -7.29
N PRO A 139 -4.06 14.82 -6.16
CA PRO A 139 -4.10 13.36 -6.16
C PRO A 139 -5.34 12.78 -6.86
N ALA A 140 -6.47 13.49 -6.85
CA ALA A 140 -7.69 13.09 -7.55
C ALA A 140 -7.52 13.21 -9.07
N ASP A 141 -6.93 14.31 -9.56
CA ASP A 141 -6.68 14.53 -10.99
C ASP A 141 -5.69 13.50 -11.54
N VAL A 142 -4.65 13.16 -10.76
CA VAL A 142 -3.69 12.12 -11.11
C VAL A 142 -4.35 10.74 -11.19
N ALA A 143 -5.26 10.45 -10.25
CA ALA A 143 -6.00 9.19 -10.27
C ALA A 143 -6.96 9.09 -11.47
N ALA A 144 -7.72 10.15 -11.76
CA ALA A 144 -8.61 10.21 -12.91
C ALA A 144 -7.83 10.03 -14.23
N SER A 145 -6.77 10.81 -14.43
CA SER A 145 -5.91 10.73 -15.63
C SER A 145 -5.33 9.32 -15.86
N ARG A 146 -4.94 8.63 -14.78
CA ARG A 146 -4.45 7.23 -14.87
C ARG A 146 -5.54 6.25 -15.31
N ILE A 147 -6.76 6.42 -14.83
CA ILE A 147 -7.91 5.59 -15.20
C ILE A 147 -8.24 5.82 -16.68
N ASP A 148 -8.44 7.08 -17.06
CA ASP A 148 -8.86 7.46 -18.40
C ASP A 148 -7.82 7.06 -19.46
N PHE A 149 -6.52 7.25 -19.16
CA PHE A 149 -5.45 6.83 -20.06
C PHE A 149 -5.35 5.30 -20.17
N GLY A 150 -5.62 4.58 -19.08
CA GLY A 150 -5.71 3.12 -19.07
C GLY A 150 -6.84 2.61 -19.96
N ASP A 151 -8.02 3.22 -19.84
CA ASP A 151 -9.20 2.87 -20.62
C ASP A 151 -9.02 3.20 -22.10
N TRP A 152 -8.47 4.37 -22.43
CA TRP A 152 -8.11 4.74 -23.79
C TRP A 152 -7.12 3.74 -24.43
N LEU A 153 -6.08 3.34 -23.71
CA LEU A 153 -5.14 2.31 -24.20
C LEU A 153 -5.82 0.95 -24.40
N SER A 154 -6.80 0.60 -23.56
CA SER A 154 -7.54 -0.66 -23.67
C SER A 154 -8.33 -0.74 -24.98
N GLY A 155 -8.84 0.39 -25.48
CA GLY A 155 -9.55 0.50 -26.75
C GLY A 155 -8.69 0.28 -28.01
N MET A 156 -7.36 0.25 -27.87
CA MET A 156 -6.44 0.05 -28.99
C MET A 156 -6.16 -1.42 -29.30
N THR A 157 -5.77 -1.70 -30.55
CA THR A 157 -5.19 -2.99 -30.92
C THR A 157 -3.90 -3.26 -30.12
N PRO A 158 -3.55 -4.53 -29.82
CA PRO A 158 -2.39 -4.84 -28.99
C PRO A 158 -1.07 -4.22 -29.49
N ARG A 159 -0.91 -4.15 -30.81
CA ARG A 159 0.28 -3.56 -31.45
C ARG A 159 0.33 -2.03 -31.25
N ARG A 160 -0.77 -1.32 -31.50
CA ARG A 160 -0.86 0.14 -31.30
C ARG A 160 -0.67 0.50 -29.83
N ARG A 161 -1.30 -0.26 -28.93
CA ARG A 161 -1.15 -0.11 -27.48
C ARG A 161 0.32 -0.19 -27.06
N LYS A 162 1.07 -1.19 -27.53
CA LYS A 162 2.49 -1.35 -27.17
C LYS A 162 3.37 -0.20 -27.66
N ILE A 163 3.08 0.33 -28.85
CA ILE A 163 3.77 1.51 -29.40
C ILE A 163 3.43 2.75 -28.57
N ALA A 164 2.14 2.99 -28.29
CA ALA A 164 1.69 4.13 -27.50
C ALA A 164 2.30 4.14 -26.09
N ARG A 165 2.36 2.98 -25.42
CA ARG A 165 3.03 2.83 -24.11
C ARG A 165 4.48 3.26 -24.19
N MET A 166 5.28 2.70 -25.10
CA MET A 166 6.69 3.09 -25.22
C MET A 166 6.88 4.58 -25.52
N LEU A 167 6.04 5.17 -26.35
CA LEU A 167 6.15 6.60 -26.62
C LEU A 167 5.80 7.46 -25.38
N ALA A 168 4.89 6.98 -24.53
CA ALA A 168 4.52 7.60 -23.26
C ALA A 168 5.57 7.35 -22.15
N ASP A 169 6.32 6.24 -22.22
CA ASP A 169 7.48 5.93 -21.38
C ASP A 169 8.71 6.79 -21.76
N GLY A 170 8.58 7.74 -22.69
CA GLY A 170 9.67 8.63 -23.09
C GLY A 170 10.69 8.03 -24.06
N TYR A 171 10.47 6.82 -24.59
CA TYR A 171 11.35 6.27 -25.63
C TYR A 171 11.39 7.16 -26.87
N ARG A 172 12.59 7.25 -27.47
CA ARG A 172 12.83 8.03 -28.68
C ARG A 172 12.16 7.37 -29.88
N THR A 173 11.81 8.20 -30.87
CA THR A 173 11.19 7.76 -32.12
C THR A 173 12.03 6.70 -32.85
N GLU A 174 13.35 6.81 -32.80
CA GLU A 174 14.31 5.84 -33.37
C GLU A 174 14.21 4.47 -32.69
N GLU A 175 14.24 4.42 -31.36
CA GLU A 175 14.17 3.19 -30.57
C GLU A 175 12.85 2.44 -30.79
N VAL A 176 11.75 3.18 -30.91
CA VAL A 176 10.43 2.60 -31.20
C VAL A 176 10.34 2.14 -32.66
N ALA A 177 10.90 2.89 -33.60
CA ALA A 177 10.91 2.53 -35.02
C ALA A 177 11.65 1.20 -35.26
N GLU A 178 12.86 1.07 -34.70
CA GLU A 178 13.67 -0.15 -34.78
C GLU A 178 12.94 -1.34 -34.16
N ARG A 179 12.41 -1.18 -32.94
CA ARG A 179 11.76 -2.28 -32.20
C ARG A 179 10.50 -2.82 -32.89
N PHE A 180 9.79 -1.98 -33.62
CA PHE A 180 8.57 -2.37 -34.32
C PHE A 180 8.76 -2.57 -35.83
N ASN A 181 9.98 -2.43 -36.35
CA ASN A 181 10.32 -2.49 -37.77
C ASN A 181 9.45 -1.54 -38.61
N LEU A 182 9.37 -0.28 -38.18
CA LEU A 182 8.64 0.80 -38.83
C LEU A 182 9.59 1.94 -39.19
N SER A 183 9.21 2.79 -40.14
CA SER A 183 9.97 4.00 -40.42
C SER A 183 9.79 5.06 -39.32
N HIS A 184 10.78 5.92 -39.13
CA HIS A 184 10.70 7.05 -38.20
C HIS A 184 9.51 7.97 -38.54
N GLY A 185 9.24 8.16 -39.84
CA GLY A 185 8.08 8.90 -40.34
C GLY A 185 6.76 8.29 -39.90
N ARG A 186 6.64 6.95 -39.91
CA ARG A 186 5.43 6.26 -39.46
C ARG A 186 5.21 6.43 -37.95
N ILE A 187 6.27 6.33 -37.14
CA ILE A 187 6.16 6.58 -35.69
C ILE A 187 5.78 8.03 -35.40
N SER A 188 6.33 8.99 -36.16
CA SER A 188 5.97 10.41 -36.04
C SER A 188 4.49 10.67 -36.41
N GLN A 189 3.98 10.00 -37.44
CA GLN A 189 2.55 10.04 -37.78
C GLN A 189 1.70 9.41 -36.67
N MET A 190 2.12 8.26 -36.12
CA MET A 190 1.42 7.59 -35.04
C MET A 190 1.32 8.47 -33.77
N ARG A 191 2.34 9.28 -33.44
CA ARG A 191 2.25 10.24 -32.33
C ARG A 191 1.06 11.20 -32.50
N ARG A 192 0.88 11.76 -33.70
CA ARG A 192 -0.25 12.65 -34.01
C ARG A 192 -1.59 11.91 -34.01
N GLU A 193 -1.62 10.68 -34.52
CA GLU A 193 -2.82 9.83 -34.47
C GLU A 193 -3.23 9.52 -33.02
N PHE A 194 -2.26 9.26 -32.13
CA PHE A 194 -2.52 9.02 -30.73
C PHE A 194 -2.99 10.27 -30.01
N GLU A 195 -2.36 11.42 -30.24
CA GLU A 195 -2.79 12.71 -29.69
C GLU A 195 -4.24 13.04 -30.11
N ALA A 196 -4.56 12.94 -31.40
CA ALA A 196 -5.92 13.15 -31.88
C ALA A 196 -6.92 12.14 -31.27
N SER A 197 -6.53 10.87 -31.17
CA SER A 197 -7.39 9.85 -30.57
C SER A 197 -7.63 10.09 -29.08
N TRP A 198 -6.63 10.61 -28.36
CA TRP A 198 -6.75 10.95 -26.95
C TRP A 198 -7.71 12.12 -26.74
N HIS A 199 -7.57 13.19 -27.54
CA HIS A 199 -8.49 14.33 -27.47
C HIS A 199 -9.94 13.95 -27.76
N ASN A 200 -10.18 13.07 -28.74
CA ASN A 200 -11.52 12.56 -29.01
C ASN A 200 -12.08 11.76 -27.83
N PHE A 201 -11.26 10.90 -27.22
CA PHE A 201 -11.66 10.10 -26.05
C PHE A 201 -12.07 10.98 -24.86
N GLN A 202 -11.30 12.04 -24.56
CA GLN A 202 -11.63 12.98 -23.50
C GLN A 202 -12.90 13.80 -23.79
N SER A 203 -13.08 14.21 -25.06
CA SER A 203 -14.25 15.00 -25.47
C SER A 203 -15.55 14.19 -25.39
N ASP A 204 -15.50 12.89 -25.71
CA ASP A 204 -16.65 12.00 -25.61
C ASP A 204 -17.05 11.72 -24.15
N ASP A 205 -16.07 11.65 -23.22
CA ASP A 205 -16.35 11.45 -21.80
C ASP A 205 -16.89 12.72 -21.12
N ASP A 206 -16.37 13.90 -21.48
CA ASP A 206 -16.89 15.20 -21.03
C ASP A 206 -18.35 15.42 -21.47
N ALA A 207 -18.69 15.08 -22.72
CA ALA A 207 -20.06 15.14 -23.21
C ALA A 207 -20.99 14.15 -22.47
N GLY A 208 -20.49 12.95 -22.16
CA GLY A 208 -21.19 11.95 -21.36
C GLY A 208 -21.38 12.35 -19.89
N ALA A 209 -20.43 13.10 -19.31
CA ALA A 209 -20.50 13.62 -17.95
C ALA A 209 -21.48 14.80 -17.83
N MET A 210 -21.46 15.73 -18.79
CA MET A 210 -22.40 16.86 -18.84
C MET A 210 -23.86 16.41 -19.04
N SER A 211 -24.09 15.40 -19.88
CA SER A 211 -25.44 14.81 -20.08
C SER A 211 -25.98 14.13 -18.82
N ARG A 212 -25.11 13.44 -18.06
CA ARG A 212 -25.47 12.81 -16.78
C ARG A 212 -25.78 13.82 -15.67
N GLN A 213 -25.12 14.98 -15.67
CA GLN A 213 -25.44 16.07 -14.73
C GLN A 213 -26.75 16.79 -15.07
N GLN A 214 -27.10 16.92 -16.36
CA GLN A 214 -28.37 17.54 -16.78
C GLN A 214 -29.59 16.64 -16.56
N ALA A 215 -29.43 15.31 -16.60
CA ALA A 215 -30.52 14.37 -16.31
C ALA A 215 -30.81 14.17 -14.80
N ALA A 216 -29.93 14.66 -13.92
CA ALA A 216 -30.04 14.54 -12.48
C ALA A 216 -30.51 15.83 -11.77
N ALA A 217 -30.83 16.88 -12.54
CA ALA A 217 -31.43 18.14 -12.08
C ALA A 217 -32.91 18.19 -12.46
#